data_AF-A0A7T5UT25-F1
#
_entry.id   AF-A0A7T5UT25-F1
#
_cell.length_a   1.000
_cell.length_b   1.000
_cell.length_c   1.000
_cell.angle_alpha   90.00
_cell.angle_beta   90.00
_cell.angle_gamma   90.00
#
_symmetry.space_group_name_H-M   'P 1'
#
loop_
_entity.id
_entity.type
_entity.pdbx_description
1 polymer ?
#
loop_
_entity_poly.entity_id
_entity_poly.type
_entity_poly.pdbx_seq_one_letter_code
_entity_poly.pdbx_strand_id
1 'polypeptide(L)'
;MSGSVPEEDRTVEDMKAALSTITKMRSAGDHGSDLFSLSVSLSRIGAGLAMHALAYVDFHRMDDELGEGKLDPRLVPVVKMSVVLASPEFFPEAAKHLASELKKHLASFAEALARGDLEKSKSESHAAHELYHELHTKVADWLELQSSSGS
;
A
#
# COMPACT_ATOMS: atom_id res chain seq x y z
N MET A 1 -4.48 34.20 3.64
CA MET A 1 -3.95 33.25 4.65
C MET A 1 -3.50 32.01 3.89
N SER A 2 -2.20 31.91 3.57
CA SER A 2 -1.66 30.69 2.93
C SER A 2 -1.46 29.65 4.02
N GLY A 3 -2.36 28.66 4.07
CA GLY A 3 -2.15 27.46 4.86
C GLY A 3 -1.04 26.64 4.21
N SER A 4 0.14 26.63 4.81
CA SER A 4 1.21 25.70 4.48
C SER A 4 0.72 24.28 4.75
N VAL A 5 0.64 23.47 3.68
CA VAL A 5 0.37 22.04 3.76
C VAL A 5 1.50 21.40 4.60
N PRO A 6 1.18 20.59 5.63
CA PRO A 6 2.18 19.90 6.44
C PRO A 6 3.14 19.06 5.56
N GLU A 7 4.43 19.00 5.90
CA GLU A 7 5.44 18.26 5.10
C GLU A 7 5.09 16.78 4.87
N GLU A 8 4.39 16.15 5.82
CA GLU A 8 3.91 14.76 5.68
C GLU A 8 2.85 14.63 4.57
N ASP A 9 1.92 15.59 4.46
CA ASP A 9 0.91 15.63 3.39
C ASP A 9 1.56 15.89 2.03
N ARG A 10 2.64 16.68 2.01
CA ARG A 10 3.40 16.98 0.78
C ARG A 10 4.12 15.74 0.23
N THR A 11 4.68 14.93 1.12
CA THR A 11 5.36 13.67 0.73
C THR A 11 4.38 12.66 0.14
N VAL A 12 3.17 12.57 0.71
CA VAL A 12 2.08 11.73 0.18
C VAL A 12 1.61 12.23 -1.19
N GLU A 13 1.43 13.53 -1.35
CA GLU A 13 1.02 14.13 -2.63
C GLU A 13 2.11 13.99 -3.70
N ASP A 14 3.39 14.12 -3.33
CA ASP A 14 4.52 13.90 -4.24
C ASP A 14 4.63 12.42 -4.67
N MET A 15 4.42 11.47 -3.74
CA MET A 15 4.34 10.04 -4.09
C MET A 15 3.14 9.73 -4.98
N LYS A 16 1.96 10.26 -4.66
CA LYS A 16 0.77 10.12 -5.52
C LYS A 16 1.00 10.74 -6.90
N ALA A 17 1.67 11.89 -6.98
CA ALA A 17 1.99 12.55 -8.24
C ALA A 17 3.00 11.75 -9.07
N ALA A 18 4.04 11.20 -8.43
CA ALA A 18 5.01 10.31 -9.07
C ALA A 18 4.32 9.05 -9.61
N LEU A 19 3.46 8.41 -8.81
CA LEU A 19 2.76 7.18 -9.17
C LEU A 19 1.64 7.43 -10.20
N SER A 20 0.96 8.59 -10.14
CA SER A 20 0.00 9.04 -11.14
C SER A 20 0.67 9.29 -12.48
N THR A 21 1.87 9.89 -12.48
CA THR A 21 2.68 10.10 -13.69
C THR A 21 3.05 8.76 -14.33
N ILE A 22 3.52 7.80 -13.54
CA ILE A 22 3.82 6.43 -14.00
C ILE A 22 2.57 5.76 -14.61
N THR A 23 1.41 5.95 -13.98
CA THR A 23 0.12 5.40 -14.46
C THR A 23 -0.39 6.07 -15.75
N LYS A 24 -0.16 7.38 -15.93
CA LYS A 24 -0.51 8.09 -17.17
C LYS A 24 0.39 7.69 -18.34
N MET A 25 1.68 7.44 -18.07
CA MET A 25 2.58 6.89 -19.08
C MET A 25 2.13 5.51 -19.57
N ARG A 26 1.51 4.69 -18.71
CA ARG A 26 0.88 3.41 -19.09
C ARG A 26 -0.31 3.56 -20.05
N SER A 27 -1.14 4.61 -19.91
CA SER A 27 -2.36 4.76 -20.75
C SER A 27 -2.11 5.39 -22.12
N ALA A 28 -0.92 5.97 -22.34
CA ALA A 28 -0.60 6.75 -23.53
C ALA A 28 0.20 5.98 -24.61
N GLY A 29 0.59 4.71 -24.37
CA GLY A 29 1.57 4.01 -25.20
C GLY A 29 1.04 2.76 -25.92
N ASP A 30 0.34 2.96 -27.03
CA ASP A 30 0.29 1.98 -28.13
C ASP A 30 1.36 2.42 -29.14
N HIS A 31 2.59 1.88 -29.01
CA HIS A 31 3.67 1.79 -30.02
C HIS A 31 5.01 1.39 -29.34
N GLY A 32 5.56 0.23 -29.69
CA GLY A 32 6.96 -0.13 -29.47
C GLY A 32 7.26 -0.93 -28.19
N SER A 33 7.84 -2.13 -28.37
CA SER A 33 8.27 -3.09 -27.33
C SER A 33 9.15 -2.52 -26.20
N ASP A 34 9.85 -1.40 -26.45
CA ASP A 34 10.76 -0.78 -25.47
C ASP A 34 10.03 0.03 -24.38
N LEU A 35 8.91 0.67 -24.71
CA LEU A 35 8.10 1.40 -23.73
C LEU A 35 7.26 0.45 -22.85
N PHE A 36 6.86 -0.69 -23.40
CA PHE A 36 6.19 -1.74 -22.64
C PHE A 36 7.11 -2.29 -21.54
N SER A 37 8.36 -2.61 -21.87
CA SER A 37 9.40 -3.05 -20.92
C SER A 37 9.68 -2.01 -19.83
N LEU A 38 9.73 -0.72 -20.19
CA LEU A 38 9.91 0.39 -19.24
C LEU A 38 8.71 0.51 -18.29
N SER A 39 7.48 0.38 -18.81
CA SER A 39 6.24 0.46 -18.01
C SER A 39 6.12 -0.71 -17.01
N VAL A 40 6.53 -1.91 -17.42
CA VAL A 40 6.58 -3.09 -16.55
C VAL A 40 7.62 -2.88 -15.44
N SER A 41 8.81 -2.39 -15.79
CA SER A 41 9.88 -2.11 -14.83
C SER A 41 9.48 -1.06 -13.79
N LEU A 42 8.82 0.03 -14.22
CA LEU A 42 8.31 1.06 -13.30
C LEU A 42 7.19 0.52 -12.39
N SER A 43 6.32 -0.34 -12.91
CA SER A 43 5.28 -1.00 -12.10
C SER A 43 5.89 -1.94 -11.06
N ARG A 44 6.99 -2.64 -11.38
CA ARG A 44 7.73 -3.48 -10.42
C ARG A 44 8.36 -2.64 -9.30
N ILE A 45 8.96 -1.51 -9.66
CA ILE A 45 9.53 -0.57 -8.69
C ILE A 45 8.43 -0.01 -7.78
N GLY A 46 7.29 0.40 -8.36
CA GLY A 46 6.14 0.89 -7.59
C GLY A 46 5.57 -0.14 -6.62
N ALA A 47 5.29 -1.36 -7.10
CA ALA A 47 4.79 -2.45 -6.26
C ALA A 47 5.80 -2.85 -5.17
N GLY A 48 7.09 -2.99 -5.53
CA GLY A 48 8.15 -3.33 -4.60
C GLY A 48 8.35 -2.28 -3.52
N LEU A 49 8.34 -0.99 -3.88
CA LEU A 49 8.43 0.11 -2.93
C LEU A 49 7.20 0.15 -2.01
N ALA A 50 5.99 -0.06 -2.55
CA ALA A 50 4.78 -0.11 -1.74
C ALA A 50 4.82 -1.28 -0.74
N MET A 51 5.24 -2.47 -1.15
CA MET A 51 5.38 -3.62 -0.25
C MET A 51 6.47 -3.40 0.81
N HIS A 52 7.61 -2.84 0.41
CA HIS A 52 8.67 -2.49 1.36
C HIS A 52 8.19 -1.47 2.39
N ALA A 53 7.47 -0.43 1.95
CA ALA A 53 6.91 0.59 2.83
C ALA A 53 5.82 0.03 3.76
N LEU A 54 4.95 -0.87 3.27
CA LEU A 54 3.95 -1.56 4.09
C LEU A 54 4.58 -2.47 5.15
N ALA A 55 5.76 -3.04 4.90
CA ALA A 55 6.47 -3.83 5.90
C ALA A 55 6.88 -3.01 7.14
N TYR A 56 7.08 -1.68 7.00
CA TYR A 56 7.41 -0.79 8.13
C TYR A 56 6.21 -0.48 9.03
N VAL A 57 5.00 -0.85 8.63
CA VAL A 57 3.77 -0.61 9.39
C VAL A 57 3.72 -1.51 10.64
N ASP A 58 4.56 -2.55 10.70
CA ASP A 58 4.75 -3.44 11.86
C ASP A 58 3.42 -3.94 12.44
N PHE A 59 2.66 -4.63 11.59
CA PHE A 59 1.35 -5.20 11.93
C PHE A 59 1.43 -6.15 13.13
N HIS A 60 2.55 -6.87 13.30
CA HIS A 60 2.77 -7.74 14.47
C HIS A 60 2.74 -6.95 15.78
N ARG A 61 3.51 -5.85 15.86
CA ARG A 61 3.51 -5.01 17.06
C ARG A 61 2.12 -4.39 17.32
N MET A 62 1.43 -3.96 16.28
CA MET A 62 0.08 -3.40 16.42
C MET A 62 -0.92 -4.45 16.95
N ASP A 63 -0.89 -5.67 16.42
CA ASP A 63 -1.75 -6.77 16.87
C ASP A 63 -1.45 -7.15 18.33
N ASP A 64 -0.17 -7.21 18.72
CA ASP A 64 0.24 -7.48 20.11
C ASP A 64 -0.26 -6.39 21.08
N GLU A 65 -0.03 -5.12 20.75
CA GLU A 65 -0.49 -3.99 21.56
C GLU A 65 -2.02 -3.96 21.70
N LEU A 66 -2.75 -4.21 20.61
CA LEU A 66 -4.21 -4.32 20.63
C LEU A 66 -4.68 -5.53 21.45
N GLY A 67 -3.96 -6.66 21.37
CA GLY A 67 -4.21 -7.86 22.19
C GLY A 67 -4.10 -7.61 23.68
N GLU A 68 -3.15 -6.75 24.08
CA GLU A 68 -3.00 -6.24 25.45
C GLU A 68 -4.03 -5.16 25.84
N GLY A 69 -4.90 -4.77 24.91
CA GLY A 69 -5.92 -3.73 25.11
C GLY A 69 -5.40 -2.30 25.00
N LYS A 70 -4.21 -2.10 24.43
CA LYS A 70 -3.62 -0.78 24.21
C LYS A 70 -4.11 -0.20 22.88
N LEU A 71 -4.68 0.99 22.94
CA LEU A 71 -5.00 1.82 21.78
C LEU A 71 -4.02 2.98 21.73
N ASP A 72 -3.07 2.92 20.80
CA ASP A 72 -2.15 4.03 20.56
C ASP A 72 -2.65 4.90 19.38
N PRO A 73 -3.24 6.08 19.65
CA PRO A 73 -3.71 6.96 18.58
C PRO A 73 -2.57 7.51 17.70
N ARG A 74 -1.30 7.39 18.13
CA ARG A 74 -0.14 7.76 17.31
C ARG A 74 0.05 6.81 16.12
N LEU A 75 -0.64 5.67 16.09
CA LEU A 75 -0.65 4.74 14.95
C LEU A 75 -1.55 5.24 13.81
N VAL A 76 -2.51 6.15 14.07
CA VAL A 76 -3.46 6.61 13.04
C VAL A 76 -2.76 7.19 11.78
N PRO A 77 -1.75 8.08 11.88
CA PRO A 77 -1.04 8.57 10.70
C PRO A 77 -0.31 7.46 9.94
N VAL A 78 0.28 6.50 10.67
CA VAL A 78 0.98 5.36 10.08
C VAL A 78 0.01 4.51 9.26
N VAL A 79 -1.13 4.12 9.84
CA VAL A 79 -2.15 3.33 9.16
C VAL A 79 -2.74 4.09 7.95
N LYS A 80 -2.93 5.42 8.06
CA LYS A 80 -3.38 6.25 6.93
C LYS A 80 -2.37 6.28 5.78
N MET A 81 -1.07 6.30 6.07
CA MET A 81 -0.05 6.15 5.05
C MET A 81 -0.18 4.80 4.34
N SER A 82 -0.41 3.72 5.10
CA SER A 82 -0.62 2.37 4.57
C SER A 82 -1.82 2.29 3.62
N VAL A 83 -2.90 3.04 3.88
CA VAL A 83 -4.07 3.14 2.97
C VAL A 83 -3.65 3.67 1.60
N VAL A 84 -2.74 4.65 1.56
CA VAL A 84 -2.21 5.18 0.31
C VAL A 84 -1.33 4.15 -0.37
N LEU A 85 -0.47 3.45 0.38
CA LEU A 85 0.44 2.44 -0.16
C LEU A 85 -0.30 1.19 -0.70
N ALA A 86 -1.46 0.86 -0.13
CA ALA A 86 -2.33 -0.23 -0.59
C ALA A 86 -3.18 0.15 -1.82
N SER A 87 -2.87 1.25 -2.51
CA SER A 87 -3.59 1.66 -3.71
C SER A 87 -3.46 0.63 -4.84
N PRO A 88 -4.58 0.08 -5.38
CA PRO A 88 -4.56 -0.98 -6.39
C PRO A 88 -3.79 -0.62 -7.66
N GLU A 89 -3.70 0.66 -7.99
CA GLU A 89 -2.94 1.14 -9.16
C GLU A 89 -1.44 0.77 -9.12
N PHE A 90 -0.87 0.49 -7.94
CA PHE A 90 0.54 0.11 -7.81
C PHE A 90 0.78 -1.38 -8.06
N PHE A 91 -0.27 -2.20 -8.06
CA PHE A 91 -0.17 -3.65 -8.06
C PHE A 91 -0.54 -4.26 -9.42
N PRO A 92 0.02 -5.43 -9.76
CA PRO A 92 -0.36 -6.14 -10.97
C PRO A 92 -1.85 -6.52 -10.95
N GLU A 93 -2.47 -6.70 -12.12
CA GLU A 93 -3.92 -6.92 -12.25
C GLU A 93 -4.43 -8.06 -11.36
N ALA A 94 -3.67 -9.16 -11.29
CA ALA A 94 -3.98 -10.33 -10.47
C ALA A 94 -3.95 -10.09 -8.94
N ALA A 95 -3.39 -8.96 -8.49
CA ALA A 95 -3.27 -8.59 -7.08
C ALA A 95 -4.11 -7.34 -6.71
N LYS A 96 -4.72 -6.66 -7.69
CA LYS A 96 -5.51 -5.45 -7.45
C LYS A 96 -6.69 -5.64 -6.50
N HIS A 97 -7.33 -6.80 -6.56
CA HIS A 97 -8.41 -7.16 -5.65
C HIS A 97 -7.94 -7.13 -4.19
N LEU A 98 -6.84 -7.85 -3.90
CA LEU A 98 -6.24 -7.93 -2.57
C LEU A 98 -5.79 -6.55 -2.08
N ALA A 99 -5.16 -5.75 -2.93
CA ALA A 99 -4.78 -4.38 -2.59
C ALA A 99 -6.01 -3.51 -2.24
N SER A 100 -7.12 -3.65 -2.99
CA SER A 100 -8.36 -2.93 -2.74
C SER A 100 -9.01 -3.32 -1.42
N GLU A 101 -9.00 -4.61 -1.08
CA GLU A 101 -9.48 -5.11 0.21
C GLU A 101 -8.60 -4.66 1.36
N LEU A 102 -7.27 -4.80 1.23
CA LEU A 102 -6.30 -4.32 2.20
C LEU A 102 -6.52 -2.83 2.49
N LYS A 103 -6.66 -2.01 1.45
CA LYS A 103 -6.92 -0.58 1.56
C LYS A 103 -8.19 -0.27 2.36
N LYS A 104 -9.26 -1.04 2.17
CA LYS A 104 -10.52 -0.88 2.92
C LYS A 104 -10.33 -1.20 4.41
N HIS A 105 -9.69 -2.32 4.73
CA HIS A 105 -9.44 -2.70 6.11
C HIS A 105 -8.52 -1.70 6.82
N LEU A 106 -7.46 -1.23 6.16
CA LEU A 106 -6.60 -0.17 6.70
C LEU A 106 -7.36 1.13 6.95
N ALA A 107 -8.28 1.52 6.06
CA ALA A 107 -9.10 2.72 6.26
C ALA A 107 -10.04 2.55 7.46
N SER A 108 -10.72 1.41 7.56
CA SER A 108 -11.60 1.09 8.68
C SER A 108 -10.84 1.01 10.01
N PHE A 109 -9.63 0.44 9.99
CA PHE A 109 -8.72 0.38 11.14
C PHE A 109 -8.30 1.76 11.60
N ALA A 110 -7.85 2.63 10.68
CA ALA A 110 -7.48 4.01 11.01
C ALA A 110 -8.64 4.79 11.65
N GLU A 111 -9.87 4.58 11.17
CA GLU A 111 -11.04 5.19 11.79
C GLU A 111 -11.38 4.60 13.17
N ALA A 112 -11.23 3.28 13.34
CA ALA A 112 -11.46 2.61 14.62
C ALA A 112 -10.48 3.10 15.69
N LEU A 113 -9.19 3.19 15.36
CA LEU A 113 -8.16 3.77 16.22
C LEU A 113 -8.49 5.21 16.60
N ALA A 114 -8.89 6.04 15.62
CA ALA A 114 -9.25 7.44 15.88
C ALA A 114 -10.48 7.60 16.77
N ARG A 115 -11.40 6.63 16.76
CA ARG A 115 -12.59 6.58 17.61
C ARG A 115 -12.35 5.88 18.96
N GLY A 116 -11.18 5.28 19.17
CA GLY A 116 -10.88 4.49 20.37
C GLY A 116 -11.68 3.19 20.45
N ASP A 117 -12.11 2.64 19.31
CA ASP A 117 -12.88 1.40 19.24
C ASP A 117 -11.92 0.19 19.20
N LEU A 118 -11.64 -0.38 20.37
CA LEU A 118 -10.64 -1.45 20.54
C LEU A 118 -11.00 -2.72 19.76
N GLU A 119 -12.24 -3.19 19.87
CA GLU A 119 -12.65 -4.46 19.27
C GLU A 119 -12.70 -4.35 17.74
N LYS A 120 -13.17 -3.23 17.21
CA LYS A 120 -13.08 -2.98 15.77
C LYS A 120 -11.62 -2.81 15.33
N SER A 121 -10.79 -2.13 16.12
CA SER A 121 -9.37 -1.96 15.80
C SER A 121 -8.65 -3.31 15.69
N LYS A 122 -8.90 -4.25 16.62
CA LYS A 122 -8.38 -5.62 16.56
C LYS A 122 -8.81 -6.34 15.29
N SER A 123 -10.12 -6.35 15.02
CA SER A 123 -10.67 -7.08 13.88
C SER A 123 -10.14 -6.55 12.55
N GLU A 124 -10.03 -5.23 12.39
CA GLU A 124 -9.59 -4.61 11.14
C GLU A 124 -8.06 -4.70 10.97
N SER A 125 -7.29 -4.60 12.07
CA SER A 125 -5.83 -4.81 12.06
C SER A 125 -5.48 -6.23 11.62
N HIS A 126 -6.11 -7.24 12.23
CA HIS A 126 -5.87 -8.64 11.90
C HIS A 126 -6.25 -8.95 10.44
N ALA A 127 -7.39 -8.46 9.97
CA ALA A 127 -7.79 -8.62 8.57
C ALA A 127 -6.80 -7.95 7.60
N ALA A 128 -6.33 -6.74 7.92
CA ALA A 128 -5.31 -6.06 7.12
C ALA A 128 -3.97 -6.81 7.11
N HIS A 129 -3.58 -7.41 8.23
CA HIS A 129 -2.36 -8.19 8.37
C HIS A 129 -2.38 -9.46 7.50
N GLU A 130 -3.47 -10.24 7.53
CA GLU A 130 -3.62 -11.42 6.68
C GLU A 130 -3.63 -11.05 5.18
N LEU A 131 -4.37 -10.00 4.81
CA LEU A 131 -4.39 -9.51 3.43
C LEU A 131 -3.04 -8.98 2.97
N TYR A 132 -2.27 -8.36 3.85
CA TYR A 132 -0.90 -7.95 3.56
C TYR A 132 -0.02 -9.17 3.24
N HIS A 133 -0.11 -10.26 4.01
CA HIS A 133 0.64 -11.49 3.73
C HIS A 133 0.26 -12.12 2.38
N GLU A 134 -1.04 -12.18 2.07
CA GLU A 134 -1.49 -12.71 0.79
C GLU A 134 -1.02 -11.83 -0.38
N LEU A 135 -1.18 -10.51 -0.25
CA LEU A 135 -0.70 -9.55 -1.23
C LEU A 135 0.82 -9.64 -1.42
N HIS A 136 1.58 -9.73 -0.33
CA HIS A 136 3.03 -9.88 -0.35
C HIS A 136 3.45 -11.12 -1.14
N THR A 137 2.85 -12.27 -0.84
CA THR A 137 3.13 -13.53 -1.54
C THR A 137 2.82 -13.40 -3.03
N LYS A 138 1.64 -12.84 -3.37
CA LYS A 138 1.23 -12.65 -4.77
C LYS A 138 2.17 -11.74 -5.56
N VAL A 139 2.63 -10.66 -4.92
CA VAL A 139 3.55 -9.70 -5.54
C VAL A 139 4.95 -10.29 -5.65
N ALA A 140 5.42 -11.03 -4.64
CA ALA A 140 6.70 -11.74 -4.69
C ALA A 140 6.74 -12.75 -5.84
N ASP A 141 5.72 -13.62 -5.94
CA ASP A 141 5.60 -14.60 -7.03
C ASP A 141 5.61 -13.91 -8.40
N TRP A 142 4.89 -12.79 -8.54
CA TRP A 142 4.87 -12.01 -9.78
C TRP A 142 6.24 -11.41 -10.11
N LEU A 143 6.97 -10.90 -9.11
CA LEU A 143 8.32 -10.38 -9.28
C LEU A 143 9.32 -11.48 -9.66
N GLU A 144 9.17 -12.69 -9.13
CA GLU A 144 10.02 -13.85 -9.42
C GLU A 144 9.74 -14.48 -10.80
N LEU A 145 8.47 -14.73 -11.15
CA LEU A 145 8.04 -15.28 -12.46
C LEU A 145 8.54 -14.45 -13.66
N GLN A 146 8.67 -13.14 -13.47
CA GLN A 146 9.14 -12.20 -14.50
C GLN A 146 10.67 -12.08 -14.55
N SER A 147 11.41 -12.67 -13.60
CA SER A 147 12.88 -12.73 -13.61
C SER A 147 13.40 -13.95 -14.38
N SER A 148 12.63 -15.04 -14.41
CA SER A 148 12.96 -16.29 -15.13
C SER A 148 12.53 -16.31 -16.60
N SER A 149 11.75 -15.32 -17.05
CA SER A 149 11.28 -15.20 -18.44
C SER A 149 12.27 -14.51 -19.39
N GLY A 150 13.48 -14.17 -18.90
CA GLY A 150 14.50 -13.41 -19.63
C GLY A 150 15.86 -14.13 -19.77
N SER A 151 15.92 -15.46 -19.65
CA SER A 151 17.12 -16.27 -19.88
C SER A 151 17.02 -17.09 -21.17
#